data_AF-A0A6L5X219-F1
#
_entry.id   AF-A0A6L5X219-F1
#
_cell.length_a   1.000
_cell.length_b   1.000
_cell.length_c   1.000
_cell.angle_alpha   90.00
_cell.angle_beta   90.00
_cell.angle_gamma   90.00
#
_symmetry.space_group_name_H-M   'P 1'
#
loop_
_entity.id
_entity.type
_entity.pdbx_description
1 polymer ?
#
loop_
_entity_poly.entity_id
_entity_poly.type
_entity_poly.pdbx_seq_one_letter_code
_entity_poly.pdbx_strand_id
1 'polypeptide(L)' 'MAKIPESGLDLMMQCKRLGITQSEVASDLGITRTYLNLIMRGNRIPTEQIQTALDQKLEELKRMPSPDLSISGGKEKE' A
#
# COMPACT_ATOMS: atom_id res chain seq x y z
N MET A 1 -17.18 0.14 15.28
CA MET A 1 -15.82 0.60 14.90
C MET A 1 -15.39 -0.26 13.73
N ALA A 2 -15.22 0.32 12.54
CA ALA A 2 -14.69 -0.45 11.41
C ALA A 2 -13.26 -0.83 11.75
N LYS A 3 -12.97 -2.14 11.86
CA LYS A 3 -11.60 -2.62 12.02
C LYS A 3 -10.83 -2.15 10.80
N ILE A 4 -9.80 -1.33 11.01
CA ILE A 4 -8.78 -1.12 10.00
C ILE A 4 -8.27 -2.52 9.66
N PRO A 5 -8.29 -2.97 8.39
CA PRO A 5 -7.65 -4.24 8.06
C PRO A 5 -6.19 -4.11 8.48
N GLU A 6 -5.68 -5.01 9.32
CA GLU A 6 -4.28 -4.99 9.79
C GLU A 6 -3.30 -4.83 8.61
N SER A 7 -3.67 -5.40 7.46
CA SER A 7 -3.02 -5.26 6.15
C SER A 7 -2.77 -3.80 5.70
N GLY A 8 -3.68 -2.87 6.00
CA GLY A 8 -3.60 -1.47 5.54
C GLY A 8 -2.50 -0.66 6.24
N LEU A 9 -2.31 -0.87 7.54
CA LEU A 9 -1.26 -0.19 8.31
C LEU A 9 0.12 -0.78 7.97
N ASP A 10 0.20 -2.11 7.89
CA ASP A 10 1.38 -2.84 7.43
C ASP A 10 1.84 -2.40 6.04
N LEU A 11 0.91 -2.27 5.09
CA LEU A 11 1.20 -1.83 3.73
C LEU A 11 1.79 -0.42 3.70
N MET A 12 1.28 0.49 4.53
CA MET A 12 1.82 1.85 4.65
C MET A 12 3.25 1.84 5.17
N MET A 13 3.55 1.00 6.16
CA MET A 13 4.90 0.86 6.71
C MET A 13 5.86 0.29 5.67
N GLN A 14 5.46 -0.73 4.92
CA GLN A 14 6.29 -1.30 3.85
C GLN A 14 6.52 -0.31 2.71
N CYS A 15 5.48 0.44 2.30
CA CYS A 15 5.62 1.51 1.32
C CYS A 15 6.68 2.53 1.76
N LYS A 16 6.61 3.00 3.01
CA LYS A 16 7.59 3.94 3.57
C LYS A 16 8.99 3.35 3.64
N ARG A 17 9.11 2.09 4.06
CA ARG A 17 10.39 1.36 4.15
C ARG A 17 11.08 1.24 2.79
N LEU A 18 10.31 1.04 1.73
CA LEU A 18 10.81 0.83 0.38
C LEU A 18 10.85 2.11 -0.48
N GLY A 19 10.38 3.25 0.05
CA GLY A 19 10.27 4.50 -0.71
C GLY A 19 9.21 4.48 -1.81
N ILE A 20 8.23 3.57 -1.72
CA ILE A 20 7.15 3.40 -2.69
C ILE A 20 5.95 4.25 -2.26
N THR A 21 5.25 4.86 -3.21
CA THR A 21 4.06 5.67 -2.91
C THR A 21 2.78 4.83 -2.95
N GLN A 22 1.73 5.28 -2.25
CA GLN A 22 0.40 4.66 -2.34
C GLN A 22 -0.16 4.69 -3.77
N SER A 23 0.22 5.66 -4.59
CA SER A 23 -0.21 5.74 -5.99
C SER A 23 0.36 4.60 -6.83
N GLU A 24 1.62 4.25 -6.62
CA GLU A 24 2.28 3.12 -7.29
C GLU A 24 1.58 1.81 -6.95
N VAL A 25 1.31 1.58 -5.65
CA VAL A 25 0.61 0.37 -5.20
C VAL A 25 -0.82 0.32 -5.74
N ALA A 26 -1.52 1.44 -5.75
CA ALA A 26 -2.88 1.49 -6.31
C ALA A 26 -2.87 1.19 -7.82
N SER A 27 -1.90 1.73 -8.56
CA SER A 27 -1.73 1.49 -9.99
C SER A 27 -1.42 0.02 -10.30
N ASP A 28 -0.56 -0.61 -9.50
CA ASP A 28 -0.22 -2.04 -9.61
C ASP A 28 -1.45 -2.95 -9.40
N LEU A 29 -2.30 -2.56 -8.46
CA LEU A 29 -3.55 -3.27 -8.14
C LEU A 29 -4.72 -2.90 -9.07
N GLY A 30 -4.52 -2.00 -10.03
CA GLY A 30 -5.58 -1.55 -10.95
C GLY A 30 -6.71 -0.78 -10.26
N ILE A 31 -6.44 -0.12 -9.12
CA ILE A 31 -7.41 0.65 -8.35
C ILE A 31 -7.00 2.12 -8.24
N THR A 32 -7.92 2.98 -7.83
CA THR A 32 -7.59 4.38 -7.55
C THR A 32 -6.88 4.53 -6.22
N ARG A 33 -5.94 5.49 -6.14
CA ARG A 33 -5.28 5.88 -4.87
C ARG A 33 -6.30 6.20 -3.77
N THR A 34 -7.39 6.89 -4.12
CA THR A 34 -8.47 7.22 -3.18
C THR A 34 -9.13 5.97 -2.64
N TYR A 35 -9.42 4.98 -3.49
CA TYR A 35 -10.01 3.72 -3.05
C TYR A 35 -9.06 2.93 -2.14
N LEU A 36 -7.77 2.86 -2.50
CA LEU A 36 -6.74 2.27 -1.64
C LEU A 36 -6.69 2.98 -0.27
N ASN A 37 -6.72 4.31 -0.24
CA ASN A 37 -6.70 5.07 1.02
C ASN A 37 -7.93 4.78 1.90
N LEU A 38 -9.11 4.66 1.30
CA LEU A 38 -10.33 4.31 2.02
C LEU A 38 -10.27 2.90 2.61
N ILE A 39 -9.70 1.94 1.88
CA ILE A 39 -9.48 0.57 2.38
C ILE A 39 -8.49 0.58 3.54
N MET A 40 -7.34 1.25 3.37
CA MET A 40 -6.28 1.32 4.39
C MET A 40 -6.74 2.00 5.69
N ARG A 41 -7.71 2.92 5.63
CA ARG A 41 -8.31 3.56 6.80
C ARG A 41 -9.46 2.76 7.42
N GLY A 42 -9.82 1.62 6.86
CA GLY A 42 -10.98 0.83 7.28
C GLY A 42 -12.33 1.47 6.94
N ASN A 43 -12.35 2.52 6.11
CA ASN A 43 -13.57 3.21 5.70
C ASN A 43 -14.31 2.47 4.57
N ARG A 44 -13.62 1.56 3.86
CA ARG A 44 -14.18 0.68 2.83
C ARG A 44 -13.71 -0.74 3.05
N ILE A 45 -14.64 -1.68 2.93
CA ILE A 45 -14.32 -3.10 2.85
C ILE A 45 -14.03 -3.41 1.37
N PRO A 46 -12.83 -3.88 1.02
CA PRO A 46 -12.51 -4.29 -0.35
C PRO A 46 -13.30 -5.55 -0.75
N THR A 47 -13.41 -5.79 -2.06
CA THR A 47 -13.86 -7.11 -2.54
C THR A 47 -12.80 -8.16 -2.23
N GLU A 48 -13.18 -9.44 -2.18
CA GLU A 48 -12.22 -10.53 -1.92
C GLU A 48 -11.03 -10.50 -2.88
N GLN A 49 -11.28 -10.24 -4.17
CA GLN A 49 -10.22 -10.11 -5.18
C GLN A 49 -9.20 -9.01 -4.83
N ILE A 50 -9.68 -7.84 -4.41
CA ILE A 50 -8.79 -6.72 -4.02
C ILE A 50 -8.09 -7.03 -2.69
N GLN A 51 -8.78 -7.70 -1.76
CA GLN A 51 -8.17 -8.12 -0.51
C GLN A 51 -7.03 -9.11 -0.75
N THR A 52 -7.22 -10.10 -1.62
CA THR A 52 -6.17 -11.06 -2.01
C THR A 52 -5.00 -10.36 -2.69
N ALA A 53 -5.27 -9.43 -3.62
CA ALA A 53 -4.22 -8.69 -4.31
C ALA A 53 -3.42 -7.79 -3.35
N LEU A 54 -4.09 -7.15 -2.38
CA LEU A 54 -3.43 -6.38 -1.32
C LEU A 54 -2.53 -7.26 -0.43
N ASP A 55 -2.99 -8.46 -0.07
CA ASP A 55 -2.22 -9.40 0.76
C ASP A 55 -0.98 -9.92 0.02
N GLN A 56 -1.14 -10.30 -1.26
CA GLN A 56 -0.03 -10.69 -2.12
C GLN A 56 0.99 -9.55 -2.29
N LYS A 57 0.51 -8.32 -2.52
CA LYS A 57 1.38 -7.17 -2.65
C LYS A 57 2.11 -6.88 -1.35
N LEU A 58 1.43 -6.97 -0.21
CA LEU A 58 2.07 -6.78 1.09
C LEU A 58 3.18 -7.80 1.33
N GLU A 59 2.95 -9.07 1.01
CA GLU A 59 3.95 -10.13 1.14
C GLU A 59 5.14 -9.91 0.19
N GLU A 60 4.87 -9.48 -1.05
CA GLU A 60 5.91 -9.11 -2.01
C GLU A 60 6.81 -8.00 -1.44
N LEU A 61 6.21 -6.92 -0.92
CA LEU A 61 6.94 -5.81 -0.32
C LEU A 61 7.72 -6.24 0.95
N LYS A 62 7.18 -7.17 1.74
CA LYS A 62 7.89 -7.72 2.91
C LYS A 62 9.16 -8.47 2.51
N ARG A 63 9.12 -9.21 1.40
CA ARG A 63 10.25 -9.99 0.87
C ARG A 63 11.32 -9.15 0.18
N MET A 64 10.99 -7.94 -0.26
CA MET A 64 11.97 -7.05 -0.88
C MET A 64 13.04 -6.61 0.14
N PRO A 65 14.34 -6.73 -0.18
CA PRO A 65 15.38 -6.10 0.62
C PRO A 65 15.16 -4.58 0.59
N SER A 66 15.34 -3.91 1.72
CA SER A 66 15.21 -2.46 1.78
C SER A 66 16.19 -1.84 0.78
N PRO A 67 15.75 -1.02 -0.19
CA PRO A 67 16.67 -0.37 -1.10
C PRO A 67 17.62 0.50 -0.28
N ASP A 68 18.92 0.45 -0.59
CA ASP A 68 19.91 1.35 -0.01
C ASP A 68 19.46 2.79 -0.29
N LEU A 69 19.11 3.51 0.77
CA LEU A 69 18.37 4.77 0.72
C LEU A 69 19.26 5.94 0.28
N SER A 70 20.12 5.74 -0.71
CA SER A 70 21.01 6.76 -1.24
C SER A 70 20.40 7.55 -2.40
N ILE A 71 19.40 7.04 -3.13
CA ILE A 71 18.83 7.76 -4.28
C ILE A 71 17.35 7.44 -4.46
N SER A 72 16.45 8.32 -4.00
CA SER A 72 15.34 8.82 -4.83
C SER A 72 14.50 9.84 -4.08
N GLY A 73 14.50 11.05 -4.64
CA GLY A 73 13.82 12.21 -4.12
C GLY A 73 12.32 11.99 -3.99
N GLY A 74 11.80 12.49 -2.87
CA GLY A 74 10.38 12.64 -2.63
C GLY A 74 9.71 13.34 -3.80
N LYS A 75 8.74 12.64 -4.40
CA LYS A 75 7.65 13.31 -5.11
C LYS A 75 6.40 13.18 -4.26
N GLU A 76 6.35 14.01 -3.23
CA GLU A 76 5.10 14.58 -2.77
C GLU A 76 4.82 15.79 -3.68
N LYS A 77 3.96 15.57 -4.68
CA LYS A 77 3.20 16.61 -5.38
C LYS A 77 1.77 16.08 -5.40
N GLU A 78 0.71 16.80 -5.10
CA GLU A 78 0.39 18.19 -4.78
C GLU A 78 -0.95 18.11 -4.02
#